data_AF-A0A9X9F809-F1
#
_entry.id   AF-A0A9X9F809-F1
#
_cell.length_a   1.000
_cell.length_b   1.000
_cell.length_c   1.000
_cell.angle_alpha   90.00
_cell.angle_beta   90.00
_cell.angle_gamma   90.00
#
_symmetry.space_group_name_H-M   'P 1'
#
loop_
_entity.id
_entity.type
_entity.pdbx_description
1 polymer ?
#
loop_
_entity_poly.entity_id
_entity_poly.type
_entity_poly.pdbx_seq_one_letter_code
_entity_poly.pdbx_strand_id
1 'polypeptide(L)'
;EDWELFSTRIKKEIDKISEEAAGNGGGNVLVVVHGLLITTLIEMLDSSKTKLGVENASVTKIVYQDGTYTVESVGDMSYVAKGKESMEI
;
A
#
# COMPACT_ATOMS: atom_id res chain seq x y z
N GLU A 1 6.83 11.98 15.01
CA GLU A 1 8.11 11.66 14.33
C GLU A 1 8.31 12.68 13.23
N ASP A 2 9.55 13.00 12.89
CA ASP A 2 9.84 13.79 11.68
C ASP A 2 9.79 12.91 10.42
N TRP A 3 9.95 13.54 9.27
CA TRP A 3 9.94 12.85 7.97
C TRP A 3 11.02 11.76 7.88
N GLU A 4 12.24 12.04 8.33
CA GLU A 4 13.37 11.14 8.18
C GLU A 4 13.15 9.85 8.98
N LEU A 5 12.78 9.96 10.25
CA LEU A 5 12.49 8.81 11.10
C LEU A 5 11.29 8.01 10.59
N PHE A 6 10.22 8.70 10.17
CA PHE A 6 8.98 8.07 9.73
C PHE A 6 9.14 7.34 8.39
N SER A 7 9.66 8.02 7.36
CA SER A 7 9.86 7.45 6.02
C SER A 7 10.84 6.27 6.05
N THR A 8 11.94 6.40 6.79
CA THR A 8 12.94 5.34 6.91
C THR A 8 12.36 4.05 7.49
N ARG A 9 11.65 4.14 8.63
CA ARG A 9 11.10 2.94 9.27
C ARG A 9 10.00 2.30 8.45
N ILE A 10 9.18 3.09 7.75
CA ILE A 10 8.12 2.56 6.88
C ILE A 10 8.72 1.80 5.71
N LYS A 11 9.64 2.43 4.98
CA LYS A 11 10.25 1.82 3.80
C LYS A 11 10.99 0.54 4.15
N LYS A 12 11.74 0.54 5.27
CA LYS A 12 12.43 -0.64 5.77
C LYS A 12 11.51 -1.84 5.97
N GLU A 13 10.36 -1.65 6.62
CA GLU A 13 9.45 -2.78 6.87
C GLU A 13 8.66 -3.20 5.64
N ILE A 14 8.32 -2.26 4.74
CA ILE A 14 7.69 -2.60 3.46
C ILE A 14 8.67 -3.39 2.56
N ASP A 15 9.95 -3.03 2.54
CA ASP A 15 11.00 -3.78 1.84
C ASP A 15 11.13 -5.20 2.40
N LYS A 16 11.23 -5.32 3.72
CA LYS A 16 11.30 -6.63 4.37
C LYS A 16 10.12 -7.53 4.01
N ILE A 17 8.89 -7.00 4.10
CA ILE A 17 7.66 -7.75 3.75
C ILE A 17 7.69 -8.18 2.28
N SER A 18 8.09 -7.27 1.39
CA SER A 18 8.09 -7.52 -0.06
C SER A 18 9.16 -8.56 -0.46
N GLU A 19 10.35 -8.45 0.11
CA GLU A 19 11.46 -9.39 -0.12
C GLU A 19 11.15 -10.78 0.46
N GLU A 20 10.57 -10.85 1.66
CA GLU A 20 10.15 -12.11 2.28
C GLU A 20 9.06 -12.79 1.45
N ALA A 21 8.05 -12.04 1.00
CA ALA A 21 7.01 -12.57 0.12
C ALA A 21 7.58 -13.06 -1.21
N ALA A 22 8.49 -12.31 -1.84
CA ALA A 22 9.17 -12.72 -3.07
C ALA A 22 10.01 -13.99 -2.87
N GLY A 23 10.77 -14.07 -1.78
CA GLY A 23 11.56 -15.26 -1.41
C GLY A 23 10.72 -16.51 -1.15
N ASN A 24 9.47 -16.33 -0.73
CA ASN A 24 8.50 -17.41 -0.50
C ASN A 24 7.68 -17.80 -1.75
N GLY A 25 8.07 -17.32 -2.94
CA GLY A 25 7.41 -17.65 -4.21
C GLY A 25 6.40 -16.61 -4.69
N GLY A 26 6.34 -15.45 -4.04
CA GLY A 26 5.44 -14.35 -4.38
C GLY A 26 3.99 -14.58 -3.93
N GLY A 27 3.09 -13.74 -4.46
CA GLY A 27 1.65 -13.82 -4.16
C GLY A 27 1.10 -12.53 -3.57
N ASN A 28 -0.13 -12.62 -3.03
CA ASN A 28 -0.83 -11.47 -2.47
C ASN A 28 -0.55 -11.34 -0.96
N VAL A 29 -0.19 -10.13 -0.53
CA VAL A 29 0.04 -9.80 0.89
C VAL A 29 -0.94 -8.71 1.33
N LEU A 30 -1.63 -8.92 2.44
CA LEU A 30 -2.49 -7.92 3.05
C LEU A 30 -1.71 -7.16 4.13
N VAL A 31 -1.63 -5.84 3.98
CA VAL A 31 -1.00 -4.94 4.96
C VAL A 31 -2.04 -3.92 5.43
N VAL A 32 -2.47 -4.02 6.69
CA VAL A 32 -3.47 -3.11 7.28
C VAL A 32 -2.77 -2.02 8.08
N VAL A 33 -2.86 -0.78 7.61
CA VAL A 33 -2.06 0.36 8.08
C VAL A 33 -2.86 1.68 8.05
N HIS A 34 -2.21 2.80 8.38
CA HIS A 34 -2.84 4.11 8.56
C HIS A 34 -2.62 5.06 7.35
N GLY A 35 -3.50 6.06 7.21
CA GLY A 35 -3.50 6.96 6.04
C GLY A 35 -2.22 7.78 5.81
N LEU A 36 -1.58 8.29 6.87
CA LEU A 36 -0.32 9.04 6.71
C LEU A 36 0.83 8.12 6.27
N LEU A 37 0.85 6.87 6.77
CA LEU A 37 1.82 5.87 6.32
C LEU A 37 1.64 5.57 4.83
N ILE A 38 0.39 5.36 4.38
CA ILE A 38 0.07 5.14 2.97
C ILE A 38 0.54 6.32 2.11
N THR A 39 0.24 7.55 2.54
CA THR A 39 0.67 8.77 1.84
C THR A 39 2.19 8.84 1.71
N THR A 40 2.91 8.65 2.82
CA THR A 40 4.38 8.68 2.83
C THR A 40 4.97 7.58 1.95
N LEU A 41 4.40 6.37 1.97
CA LEU A 41 4.89 5.29 1.12
C LEU A 41 4.71 5.63 -0.36
N ILE A 42 3.55 6.14 -0.78
CA ILE A 42 3.34 6.53 -2.18
C ILE A 42 4.30 7.65 -2.57
N GLU A 43 4.50 8.65 -1.71
CA GLU A 43 5.44 9.74 -1.95
C GLU A 43 6.87 9.23 -2.21
N MET A 44 7.29 8.17 -1.51
CA MET A 44 8.61 7.55 -1.72
C MET A 44 8.71 6.71 -3.00
N LEU A 45 7.59 6.15 -3.48
CA LEU A 45 7.58 5.19 -4.60
C LEU A 45 7.21 5.84 -5.93
N ASP A 46 6.21 6.72 -5.93
CA ASP A 46 5.68 7.42 -7.10
C ASP A 46 4.94 8.69 -6.65
N SER A 47 5.69 9.78 -6.44
CA SER A 47 5.13 11.04 -5.94
C SER A 47 4.09 11.68 -6.87
N SER A 48 4.04 11.27 -8.15
CA SER A 48 3.00 11.71 -9.08
C SER A 48 1.59 11.21 -8.71
N LYS A 49 1.51 10.17 -7.87
CA LYS A 49 0.27 9.54 -7.40
C LYS A 49 -0.03 9.83 -5.93
N THR A 50 0.78 10.66 -5.25
CA THR A 50 0.59 10.97 -3.84
C THR A 50 -0.79 11.56 -3.60
N LYS A 51 -1.51 10.97 -2.65
CA LYS A 51 -2.84 11.42 -2.24
C LYS A 51 -2.89 11.52 -0.72
N LEU A 52 -3.22 12.72 -0.24
CA LEU A 52 -3.56 12.94 1.16
C LEU A 52 -4.99 12.50 1.43
N GLY A 53 -5.22 11.91 2.61
CA GLY A 53 -6.57 11.59 3.08
C GLY A 53 -7.24 10.45 2.32
N VAL A 54 -6.52 9.35 2.07
CA VAL A 54 -7.14 8.09 1.64
C VAL A 54 -8.25 7.68 2.62
N GLU A 55 -9.37 7.18 2.09
CA GLU A 55 -10.55 6.85 2.90
C GLU A 55 -10.30 5.61 3.78
N ASN A 56 -11.02 5.51 4.89
CA ASN A 56 -11.02 4.29 5.70
C ASN A 56 -11.51 3.09 4.88
N ALA A 57 -10.88 1.94 5.09
CA ALA A 57 -11.12 0.71 4.32
C ALA A 57 -10.80 0.78 2.82
N SER A 58 -10.20 1.88 2.35
CA SER A 58 -9.67 1.94 0.99
C SER A 58 -8.43 1.05 0.81
N VAL A 59 -8.21 0.59 -0.42
CA VAL A 59 -7.07 -0.25 -0.79
C VAL A 59 -6.09 0.55 -1.65
N THR A 60 -4.82 0.55 -1.29
CA THR A 60 -3.74 1.04 -2.16
C THR A 60 -2.98 -0.18 -2.67
N LYS A 61 -3.09 -0.44 -3.98
CA LYS A 61 -2.45 -1.62 -4.60
C LYS A 61 -1.07 -1.24 -5.11
N ILE A 62 -0.06 -1.93 -4.61
CA ILE A 62 1.34 -1.78 -4.99
C ILE A 62 1.86 -3.15 -5.41
N VAL A 63 2.51 -3.21 -6.57
CA VAL A 63 3.19 -4.41 -7.06
C VAL A 63 4.67 -4.26 -6.79
N TYR A 64 5.30 -5.33 -6.29
CA TYR A 64 6.74 -5.43 -6.11
C TYR A 64 7.27 -6.57 -6.97
N GLN A 65 8.29 -6.29 -7.77
CA GLN A 65 8.98 -7.28 -8.61
C GLN A 65 10.44 -6.88 -8.78
N ASP A 66 11.36 -7.80 -8.52
CA ASP A 66 12.81 -7.63 -8.74
C ASP A 66 13.36 -6.31 -8.18
N GLY A 67 13.00 -5.99 -6.93
CA GLY A 67 13.44 -4.76 -6.24
C GLY A 67 12.70 -3.49 -6.65
N THR A 68 11.77 -3.57 -7.60
CA THR A 68 11.05 -2.42 -8.15
C THR A 68 9.60 -2.40 -7.67
N TYR A 69 9.11 -1.23 -7.26
CA TYR A 69 7.72 -1.02 -6.89
C TYR A 69 6.96 -0.30 -7.99
N THR A 70 5.70 -0.71 -8.21
CA THR A 70 4.73 -0.04 -9.09
C THR A 70 3.45 0.23 -8.30
N VAL A 71 3.08 1.50 -8.17
CA VAL A 71 1.80 1.91 -7.56
C VAL A 71 0.69 1.76 -8.61
N GLU A 72 -0.17 0.76 -8.48
CA GLU A 72 -1.26 0.49 -9.43
C GLU A 72 -2.54 1.27 -9.11
N SER A 73 -2.89 1.39 -7.82
CA SER A 73 -4.05 2.16 -7.38
C SER A 73 -3.82 2.79 -6.01
N VAL A 74 -4.46 3.92 -5.76
CA VAL A 74 -4.35 4.69 -4.50
C VAL A 74 -5.73 4.96 -3.94
N GLY A 75 -5.99 4.48 -2.73
CA GLY A 75 -7.24 4.70 -2.02
C GLY A 75 -8.48 4.22 -2.78
N ASP A 76 -8.42 3.01 -3.35
CA ASP A 76 -9.51 2.36 -4.09
C ASP A 76 -10.61 1.84 -3.15
N MET A 77 -11.82 2.38 -3.32
CA MET A 77 -13.02 1.98 -2.57
C MET A 77 -13.87 0.93 -3.30
N SER A 78 -13.45 0.48 -4.49
CA SER A 78 -14.19 -0.51 -5.29
C SER A 78 -14.38 -1.83 -4.55
N TYR A 79 -13.44 -2.22 -3.69
CA TYR A 79 -13.53 -3.41 -2.85
C TYR A 79 -14.68 -3.33 -1.84
N VAL A 80 -14.88 -2.17 -1.22
CA VAL A 80 -16.00 -1.93 -0.30
C VAL A 80 -17.32 -1.94 -1.07
N ALA A 81 -17.38 -1.29 -2.23
CA ALA A 81 -18.58 -1.27 -3.08
C ALA A 81 -19.01 -2.69 -3.50
N LYS A 82 -18.07 -3.48 -4.05
CA LYS A 82 -18.33 -4.87 -4.46
C LYS A 82 -18.72 -5.76 -3.29
N GLY A 83 -18.11 -5.54 -2.12
CA GLY A 83 -18.46 -6.24 -0.90
C GLY A 83 -19.92 -6.01 -0.50
N LYS A 84 -20.43 -4.79 -0.62
CA LYS A 84 -21.84 -4.46 -0.36
C LYS A 84 -22.78 -5.13 -1.36
N GLU A 85 -22.49 -5.02 -2.66
CA GLU A 85 -23.30 -5.65 -3.72
C GLU A 85 -23.39 -7.17 -3.56
N SER A 86 -22.30 -7.82 -3.14
CA SER A 86 -22.26 -9.27 -2.93
C SER A 86 -23.07 -9.75 -1.71
N MET A 87 -23.46 -8.84 -0.81
CA MET A 87 -24.28 -9.15 0.37
C MET A 87 -25.78 -9.00 0.12
N GLU A 88 -26.20 -8.37 -0.98
CA GLU A 88 -27.61 -8.13 -1.32
C GLU A 88 -28.28 -9.31 -2.06
N ILE A 89 -27.73 -10.53 -1.92
CA ILE A 89 -28.23 -11.79 -2.52
C ILE A 89 -29.25 -12.46 -1.61
#